data_AF-A0A832UHR0-F1
#
_entry.id   AF-A0A832UHR0-F1
#
_cell.length_a   1.000
_cell.length_b   1.000
_cell.length_c   1.000
_cell.angle_alpha   90.00
_cell.angle_beta   90.00
_cell.angle_gamma   90.00
#
_symmetry.space_group_name_H-M   'P 1'
#
loop_
_entity.id
_entity.type
_entity.pdbx_description
1 polymer ?
#
loop_
_entity_poly.entity_id
_entity_poly.type
_entity_poly.pdbx_seq_one_letter_code
_entity_poly.pdbx_strand_id
1 'polypeptide(L)'
;MQTQVQYEWDLELMSLDGVDIVEHDFSPTLKKLMTNRVRADGCYYVLVLFRQTGNPDDGALDAQWAYLTEDGDLPDTFDHGAAIPVRYRREFERERDWASRMIGPDVKG
;
A
#
# COMPACT_ATOMS: atom_id res chain seq x y z
N MET A 1 -20.33 20.23 -5.34
CA MET A 1 -18.88 19.92 -5.27
C MET A 1 -18.61 18.65 -6.06
N GLN A 2 -17.39 18.47 -6.56
CA GLN A 2 -17.04 17.34 -7.42
C GLN A 2 -16.25 16.30 -6.62
N THR A 3 -16.73 15.05 -6.60
CA THR A 3 -15.99 13.91 -6.05
C THR A 3 -14.67 13.73 -6.78
N GLN A 4 -13.60 13.54 -6.02
CA GLN A 4 -12.26 13.29 -6.54
C GLN A 4 -11.79 11.89 -6.19
N VAL A 5 -10.83 11.38 -6.97
CA VAL A 5 -10.13 10.14 -6.68
C VAL A 5 -8.68 10.48 -6.35
N GLN A 6 -8.24 10.04 -5.19
CA GLN A 6 -6.88 10.20 -4.68
C GLN A 6 -6.22 8.83 -4.57
N TYR A 7 -4.90 8.83 -4.73
CA TYR A 7 -4.09 7.63 -4.69
C TYR A 7 -2.78 7.94 -3.99
N GLU A 8 -2.34 7.05 -3.12
CA GLU A 8 -1.08 7.16 -2.41
C GLU A 8 -0.49 5.78 -2.14
N TRP A 9 0.82 5.71 -2.10
CA TRP A 9 1.50 4.56 -1.51
C TRP A 9 1.42 4.70 0.01
N ASP A 10 1.19 3.60 0.70
CA ASP A 10 1.24 3.51 2.15
C ASP A 10 2.19 2.36 2.55
N LEU A 11 2.94 2.58 3.62
CA LEU A 11 3.84 1.61 4.21
C LEU A 11 3.39 1.36 5.65
N GLU A 12 2.67 0.26 5.84
CA GLU A 12 2.02 -0.09 7.11
C GLU A 12 2.98 -0.95 7.94
N LEU A 13 3.28 -0.52 9.16
CA LEU A 13 4.00 -1.32 10.15
C LEU A 13 3.00 -2.23 10.87
N MET A 14 3.11 -3.52 10.63
CA MET A 14 2.30 -4.53 11.29
C MET A 14 2.88 -4.87 12.66
N SER A 15 2.00 -5.12 13.63
CA SER A 15 2.34 -5.73 14.91
C SER A 15 2.97 -7.12 14.72
N LEU A 16 3.61 -7.64 15.77
CA LEU A 16 4.30 -8.94 15.72
C LEU A 16 3.36 -10.10 15.34
N ASP A 17 2.09 -10.03 15.73
CA ASP A 17 1.06 -11.01 15.39
C ASP A 17 0.43 -10.78 14.00
N GLY A 18 0.80 -9.69 13.32
CA GLY A 18 0.29 -9.33 12.00
C GLY A 18 -1.15 -8.82 11.99
N VAL A 19 -1.75 -8.57 13.15
CA VAL A 19 -3.18 -8.24 13.27
C VAL A 19 -3.43 -6.73 13.23
N ASP A 20 -2.55 -5.95 13.86
CA ASP A 20 -2.74 -4.52 14.05
C ASP A 20 -1.73 -3.70 13.23
N ILE A 21 -2.21 -2.62 12.62
CA ILE A 21 -1.33 -1.58 12.07
C ILE A 21 -0.91 -0.66 13.22
N VAL A 22 0.39 -0.63 13.51
CA VAL A 22 0.97 0.14 14.62
C VAL A 22 1.39 1.54 14.18
N GLU A 23 1.89 1.66 12.96
CA GLU A 23 2.35 2.90 12.34
C GLU A 23 2.11 2.80 10.84
N HIS A 24 1.96 3.93 10.17
CA HIS A 24 1.93 3.98 8.71
C HIS A 24 2.60 5.25 8.22
N ASP A 25 3.21 5.18 7.04
CA ASP A 25 3.88 6.30 6.38
C ASP A 25 3.45 6.30 4.92
N PHE A 26 2.87 7.41 4.47
CA PHE A 26 2.23 7.50 3.17
C PHE A 26 2.90 8.55 2.28
N SER A 27 2.85 8.30 0.98
CA SER A 27 3.40 9.23 0.01
C SER A 27 2.76 9.12 -1.37
N PRO A 28 2.65 10.23 -2.11
CA PRO A 28 2.21 10.17 -3.50
C PRO A 28 3.14 9.39 -4.43
N THR A 29 4.38 9.10 -4.00
CA THR A 29 5.40 8.39 -4.78
C THR A 29 6.09 7.32 -3.94
N LEU A 30 6.24 6.12 -4.49
CA LEU A 30 6.86 4.97 -3.85
C LEU A 30 8.29 5.28 -3.39
N LYS A 31 9.03 6.00 -4.23
CA LYS A 31 10.42 6.38 -3.96
C LYS A 31 10.62 7.14 -2.64
N LYS A 32 9.63 7.88 -2.17
CA LYS A 32 9.72 8.61 -0.89
C LYS A 32 9.55 7.69 0.33
N LEU A 33 8.89 6.55 0.15
CA LEU A 33 8.73 5.53 1.20
C LEU A 33 9.90 4.55 1.25
N MET A 34 10.76 4.55 0.23
CA MET A 34 11.96 3.72 0.14
C MET A 34 13.01 4.07 1.20
N THR A 35 12.71 3.71 2.44
CA THR A 35 13.56 3.86 3.60
C THR A 35 13.99 2.46 4.05
N ASN A 36 15.24 2.30 4.49
CA ASN A 36 15.72 1.02 5.04
C ASN A 36 15.13 0.83 6.44
N ARG A 37 13.85 0.46 6.54
CA ARG A 37 13.19 0.18 7.82
C ARG A 37 13.18 -1.32 8.08
N VAL A 38 14.31 -1.83 8.58
CA VAL A 38 14.38 -3.18 9.17
C VAL A 38 14.26 -2.98 10.68
N ARG A 39 13.17 -3.45 11.29
CA ARG A 39 13.05 -3.45 12.76
C ARG A 39 13.52 -4.80 13.30
N ALA A 40 14.27 -4.76 14.39
CA ALA A 40 14.84 -5.94 15.05
C ALA A 40 13.84 -6.65 15.98
N ASP A 41 12.63 -6.10 16.15
CA ASP A 41 11.60 -6.53 17.10
C ASP A 41 10.61 -7.56 16.50
N GLY A 42 10.81 -7.99 15.25
CA GLY A 42 9.94 -8.95 14.57
C GLY A 42 8.71 -8.32 13.91
N CYS A 43 8.48 -7.01 14.10
CA CYS A 43 7.51 -6.28 13.30
C CYS A 43 8.00 -6.17 11.85
N TYR A 44 7.06 -6.11 10.91
CA TYR A 44 7.34 -6.02 9.48
C TYR A 44 6.52 -4.93 8.82
N TYR A 45 7.05 -4.41 7.72
CA TYR A 45 6.33 -3.44 6.90
C TYR A 45 5.63 -4.14 5.74
N VAL A 46 4.43 -3.66 5.43
CA VAL A 46 3.66 -4.06 4.26
C VAL A 46 3.49 -2.86 3.35
N LEU A 47 3.74 -3.06 2.05
CA LEU A 47 3.50 -2.03 1.06
C LEU A 47 2.07 -2.15 0.50
N VAL A 48 1.38 -1.01 0.47
CA VAL A 48 0.02 -0.85 -0.03
C VAL A 48 -0.04 0.28 -1.05
N LEU A 49 -0.84 0.11 -2.10
CA LEU A 49 -1.40 1.24 -2.83
C LEU A 49 -2.81 1.50 -2.33
N PHE A 50 -3.06 2.70 -1.83
CA PHE A 50 -4.35 3.16 -1.35
C PHE A 50 -5.06 3.99 -2.42
N ARG A 51 -6.39 3.82 -2.51
CA ARG A 51 -7.28 4.61 -3.36
C ARG A 51 -8.45 5.09 -2.53
N GLN A 52 -8.65 6.40 -2.52
CA GLN A 52 -9.81 7.03 -1.87
C GLN A 52 -10.64 7.78 -2.91
N THR A 53 -11.97 7.62 -2.84
CA THR A 53 -12.89 8.56 -3.48
C THR A 53 -13.61 9.37 -2.42
N GLY A 54 -13.81 10.65 -2.69
CA GLY A 54 -14.48 11.54 -1.74
C GLY A 54 -14.23 13.00 -2.05
N ASN A 55 -14.51 13.85 -1.07
CA ASN A 55 -14.14 15.25 -1.11
C ASN A 55 -13.79 15.74 0.31
N PRO A 56 -13.11 16.89 0.44
CA PRO A 56 -12.67 17.38 1.75
C PRO A 56 -13.80 17.72 2.73
N ASP A 57 -15.00 18.01 2.23
CA ASP A 57 -16.12 18.49 3.04
C ASP A 57 -17.01 17.33 3.54
N ASP A 58 -17.22 16.31 2.71
CA ASP A 58 -18.05 15.14 3.01
C ASP A 58 -17.23 13.93 3.47
N GLY A 59 -15.90 14.00 3.36
CA GLY A 59 -14.98 12.91 3.71
C GLY A 59 -14.84 11.84 2.62
N ALA A 60 -14.32 10.69 3.03
CA ALA A 60 -14.14 9.51 2.17
C ALA A 60 -15.50 8.82 1.93
N LEU A 61 -15.84 8.63 0.65
CA LEU A 61 -17.02 7.89 0.21
C LEU A 61 -16.72 6.40 -0.01
N ASP A 62 -15.50 6.10 -0.46
CA ASP A 62 -15.01 4.76 -0.73
C ASP A 62 -13.50 4.75 -0.58
N ALA A 63 -12.98 3.69 0.03
CA ALA A 63 -11.58 3.47 0.34
C ALA A 63 -11.26 2.04 -0.10
N GLN A 64 -10.16 1.89 -0.82
CA GLN A 64 -9.75 0.62 -1.42
C GLN A 64 -8.25 0.43 -1.28
N TRP A 65 -7.83 -0.80 -1.05
CA TRP A 65 -6.44 -1.17 -0.83
C TRP A 65 -5.98 -2.17 -1.88
N ALA A 66 -4.71 -2.05 -2.27
CA ALA A 66 -4.02 -3.00 -3.12
C ALA A 66 -2.70 -3.39 -2.45
N TYR A 67 -2.77 -4.46 -1.65
CA TYR A 67 -1.62 -5.14 -1.09
C TYR A 67 -0.87 -5.90 -2.18
N LEU A 68 0.43 -6.11 -2.00
CA LEU A 68 1.21 -6.97 -2.89
C LEU A 68 0.68 -8.42 -2.81
N THR A 69 0.76 -9.12 -3.93
CA THR A 69 0.47 -10.56 -3.98
C THR A 69 1.51 -11.36 -3.21
N GLU A 70 1.24 -12.64 -2.98
CA GLU A 70 2.20 -13.58 -2.37
C GLU A 70 3.52 -13.66 -3.16
N ASP A 71 3.47 -13.45 -4.48
CA ASP A 71 4.66 -13.38 -5.36
C ASP A 71 5.41 -12.04 -5.28
N GLY A 72 4.91 -11.10 -4.47
CA GLY A 72 5.48 -9.76 -4.31
C GLY A 72 5.18 -8.82 -5.46
N ASP A 73 4.07 -9.03 -6.19
CA ASP A 73 3.67 -8.23 -7.32
C ASP A 73 2.50 -7.30 -6.98
N LEU A 74 2.41 -6.16 -7.68
CA LEU A 74 1.26 -5.28 -7.57
C LEU A 74 0.07 -5.90 -8.32
N PRO A 75 -1.12 -6.04 -7.71
CA PRO A 75 -2.24 -6.71 -8.34
C PRO A 75 -2.82 -5.93 -9.53
N ASP A 76 -3.78 -6.53 -10.24
CA ASP A 76 -4.46 -5.85 -11.33
C ASP A 76 -5.54 -4.86 -10.86
N THR A 77 -6.13 -5.13 -9.70
CA THR A 77 -7.20 -4.33 -9.13
C THR A 77 -6.99 -4.13 -7.64
N PHE A 78 -7.61 -3.09 -7.10
CA PHE A 78 -7.84 -2.96 -5.66
C PHE A 78 -8.86 -4.01 -5.17
N ASP A 79 -8.95 -4.20 -3.86
CA ASP A 79 -9.88 -5.11 -3.16
C ASP A 79 -11.36 -4.98 -3.56
N HIS A 80 -11.82 -3.81 -3.96
CA HIS A 80 -13.17 -3.57 -4.48
C HIS A 80 -13.25 -3.47 -6.02
N GLY A 81 -12.23 -3.95 -6.73
CA GLY A 81 -12.26 -4.18 -8.18
C GLY A 81 -11.91 -2.98 -9.06
N ALA A 82 -11.56 -1.81 -8.51
CA ALA A 82 -11.05 -0.73 -9.35
C ALA A 82 -9.71 -1.12 -9.97
N ALA A 83 -9.47 -0.76 -11.23
CA ALA A 83 -8.19 -1.05 -11.88
C ALA A 83 -7.07 -0.15 -11.34
N ILE A 84 -5.89 -0.72 -11.10
CA ILE A 84 -4.71 0.07 -10.73
C ILE A 84 -4.23 0.89 -11.94
N PRO A 85 -4.10 2.23 -11.81
CA PRO A 85 -3.63 3.07 -12.90
C PRO A 85 -2.22 2.72 -13.37
N VAL A 86 -1.99 2.75 -14.68
CA VAL A 86 -0.71 2.40 -15.34
C VAL A 86 0.50 3.15 -14.75
N ARG A 87 0.31 4.40 -14.29
CA ARG A 87 1.40 5.19 -13.69
C ARG A 87 1.97 4.53 -12.42
N TYR A 88 1.13 3.89 -11.61
CA TYR A 88 1.53 3.23 -10.37
C TYR A 88 2.16 1.87 -10.63
N ARG A 89 1.69 1.13 -11.65
CA ARG A 89 2.38 -0.09 -12.12
C ARG A 89 3.80 0.23 -12.57
N ARG A 90 3.95 1.24 -13.43
CA ARG A 90 5.29 1.67 -13.91
C ARG A 90 6.18 2.17 -12.77
N GLU A 91 5.60 2.76 -11.74
CA GLU A 91 6.34 3.18 -10.56
C GLU A 91 6.81 1.98 -9.74
N PHE A 92 5.91 1.04 -9.48
CA PHE A 92 6.23 -0.22 -8.82
C PHE A 92 7.31 -1.01 -9.58
N GLU A 93 7.17 -1.17 -10.90
CA GLU A 93 8.15 -1.88 -11.74
C GLU A 93 9.56 -1.29 -11.65
N ARG A 94 9.69 0.04 -11.53
CA ARG A 94 10.99 0.69 -11.37
C ARG A 94 11.67 0.35 -10.05
N GLU A 95 10.89 0.08 -9.01
CA GLU A 95 11.38 -0.12 -7.64
C GLU A 95 11.07 -1.54 -7.12
N ARG A 96 10.74 -2.48 -8.02
CA ARG A 96 10.19 -3.81 -7.70
C ARG A 96 11.09 -4.60 -6.76
N ASP A 97 12.40 -4.60 -7.01
CA ASP A 97 13.38 -5.33 -6.21
C ASP A 97 13.41 -4.91 -4.73
N TRP A 98 13.05 -3.65 -4.45
CA TRP A 98 12.89 -3.15 -3.09
C TRP A 98 11.50 -3.46 -2.56
N ALA A 99 10.47 -3.20 -3.35
CA ALA A 99 9.07 -3.33 -2.95
C ALA A 99 8.69 -4.78 -2.62
N SER A 100 9.20 -5.76 -3.37
CA SER A 100 8.94 -7.20 -3.17
C SER A 100 9.53 -7.74 -1.87
N ARG A 101 10.28 -6.95 -1.11
CA ARG A 101 10.78 -7.30 0.23
C ARG A 101 9.81 -6.89 1.34
N MET A 102 8.78 -6.14 0.99
CA MET A 102 7.73 -5.65 1.90
C MET A 102 6.49 -6.57 1.87
N ILE A 103 6.69 -7.84 1.50
CA ILE A 103 5.69 -8.88 1.72
C ILE A 103 5.83 -9.26 3.19
N GLY A 104 4.74 -9.18 3.95
CA GLY A 104 4.74 -9.73 5.30
C GLY A 104 5.08 -11.22 5.30
N PRO A 105 5.54 -11.80 6.42
CA PRO A 105 5.57 -13.25 6.55
C PRO A 105 4.17 -13.77 6.21
N ASP A 106 4.07 -14.79 5.34
CA ASP A 106 2.82 -15.40 4.89
C ASP A 106 1.76 -15.32 5.99
N VAL A 107 0.82 -14.38 5.86
CA VAL A 107 -0.40 -14.39 6.69
C VAL A 107 -1.23 -15.52 6.10
N LYS A 108 -0.83 -16.75 6.41
CA LYS A 108 -1.57 -17.97 6.08
C LYS A 108 -2.94 -17.82 6.71
N GLY A 109 -3.95 -17.70 5.87
CA GLY A 109 -5.34 -17.90 6.26
C GLY A 109 -5.56 -19.30 6.86
#